data_AF-A0A6P4IP58-F1
#
_entry.id   AF-A0A6P4IP58-F1
#
_cell.length_a   1.000
_cell.length_b   1.000
_cell.length_c   1.000
_cell.angle_alpha   90.00
_cell.angle_beta   90.00
_cell.angle_gamma   90.00
#
_symmetry.space_group_name_H-M   'P 1'
#
loop_
_entity.id
_entity.type
_entity.pdbx_description
1 polymer ?
#
loop_
_entity_poly.entity_id
_entity_poly.type
_entity_poly.pdbx_seq_one_letter_code
_entity_poly.pdbx_strand_id
1 'polypeptide(L)'
;MQHRHQLLGLALVAVAIASLPQLVAGKKIEKRCLNCSYRTYYTYGDGRALQRVVYRDPVYTRAQSYGCSGSPCGVNAVCQEASGGRPVCSCPPGFSGNPLTHCNRGECLDNVDCRGDLQCKDNRCVNPCVGACGIGSNCDARNHVAVCSCPAGYNGDPYHACHLNDPEEQCHPSPCGVNTKCEIINGVPTCSCVHGYLGNPLSGCRHECEYDGDCSSRDMCSNFKCVPSCGQCGTGATCRTVANHRAVCECPKGYIGSPYTECRPECYGDSDCPAGRPACFYGICKNTCEGACGVGADCNLRGLTPVCSCPRDMTGDPFVRCRPFTKEDLCDPNPCGTNAICVPGHDNTGRERPVCNCLPGHTGNPLSHCSRGECLSNNECPDHRACINYQCIDPCIGKCATGASCEPKAHLAVCRCPAGQSGDALVSCRQTRTFPVAKYH
;
A
#
# COMPACT_ATOMS: atom_id res chain seq x y z
N MET A 1 -75.35 4.92 -5.16
CA MET A 1 -76.00 5.29 -6.43
C MET A 1 -74.95 5.23 -7.53
N GLN A 2 -75.30 4.60 -8.67
CA GLN A 2 -74.76 4.69 -10.05
C GLN A 2 -73.34 5.26 -10.31
N HIS A 3 -72.51 4.81 -11.25
CA HIS A 3 -72.42 3.68 -12.20
C HIS A 3 -71.05 3.85 -12.93
N ARG A 4 -70.45 2.73 -13.40
CA ARG A 4 -69.46 2.57 -14.52
C ARG A 4 -67.98 2.98 -14.33
N HIS A 5 -67.08 1.98 -14.50
CA HIS A 5 -66.08 1.77 -15.57
C HIS A 5 -65.07 0.67 -15.11
N GLN A 6 -64.83 -0.40 -15.90
CA GLN A 6 -63.55 -0.79 -16.56
C GLN A 6 -62.31 -0.84 -15.62
N LEU A 7 -61.36 -1.80 -15.61
CA LEU A 7 -60.89 -2.89 -16.49
C LEU A 7 -59.92 -3.79 -15.66
N LEU A 8 -59.80 -5.05 -16.07
CA LEU A 8 -58.63 -5.98 -16.01
C LEU A 8 -57.88 -6.26 -14.69
N GLY A 9 -57.91 -7.54 -14.29
CA GLY A 9 -56.91 -8.20 -13.43
C GLY A 9 -56.64 -9.62 -13.94
N LEU A 10 -55.37 -9.91 -14.23
CA LEU A 10 -54.80 -11.22 -14.56
C LEU A 10 -54.76 -12.13 -13.30
N ALA A 11 -55.10 -13.42 -13.44
CA ALA A 11 -54.29 -14.56 -12.97
C ALA A 11 -55.00 -15.93 -13.19
N LEU A 12 -54.37 -16.74 -14.06
CA LEU A 12 -54.14 -18.19 -14.05
C LEU A 12 -54.96 -19.11 -13.11
N VAL A 13 -55.67 -20.10 -13.68
CA VAL A 13 -55.58 -21.54 -13.31
C VAL A 13 -55.88 -22.40 -14.56
N ALA A 14 -55.08 -23.44 -14.77
CA ALA A 14 -55.09 -24.40 -15.87
C ALA A 14 -56.19 -25.50 -15.77
N VAL A 15 -56.14 -26.45 -16.73
CA VAL A 15 -56.83 -27.77 -16.85
C VAL A 15 -58.00 -27.72 -17.85
N ALA A 16 -58.14 -28.56 -18.90
CA ALA A 16 -57.54 -29.83 -19.27
C ALA A 16 -57.43 -29.97 -20.80
N ILE A 17 -56.41 -30.74 -21.20
CA ILE A 17 -56.08 -31.19 -22.55
C ILE A 17 -57.12 -32.22 -23.02
N ALA A 18 -57.75 -31.98 -24.16
CA ALA A 18 -58.46 -33.01 -24.92
C ALA A 18 -58.06 -32.91 -26.41
N SER A 19 -56.99 -33.64 -26.71
CA SER A 19 -56.61 -34.27 -27.99
C SER A 19 -57.59 -34.13 -29.16
N LEU A 20 -57.18 -33.39 -30.19
CA LEU A 20 -57.70 -33.45 -31.56
C LEU A 20 -57.13 -34.68 -32.29
N PRO A 21 -57.97 -35.63 -32.78
CA PRO A 21 -57.52 -36.66 -33.71
C PRO A 21 -57.65 -36.18 -35.15
N GLN A 22 -56.49 -36.17 -35.80
CA GLN A 22 -56.19 -36.37 -37.22
C GLN A 22 -57.38 -36.69 -38.14
N LEU A 23 -57.61 -35.83 -39.14
CA LEU A 23 -58.38 -36.15 -40.35
C LEU A 23 -57.65 -37.26 -41.11
N VAL A 24 -58.27 -38.43 -41.23
CA VAL A 24 -57.86 -39.48 -42.17
C VAL A 24 -59.00 -39.75 -43.16
N ALA A 25 -58.62 -39.75 -44.43
CA ALA A 25 -59.44 -39.79 -45.62
C ALA A 25 -60.29 -41.07 -45.78
N GLY A 26 -61.46 -40.93 -46.42
CA GLY A 26 -62.31 -42.07 -46.78
C GLY A 26 -63.30 -41.81 -47.93
N LYS A 27 -62.89 -42.23 -49.14
CA LYS A 27 -63.66 -42.68 -50.32
C LYS A 27 -64.89 -41.89 -50.82
N LYS A 28 -64.72 -41.31 -52.02
CA LYS A 28 -65.75 -40.76 -52.93
C LYS A 28 -66.43 -41.90 -53.72
N ILE A 29 -67.76 -41.95 -53.78
CA ILE A 29 -68.52 -42.81 -54.69
C ILE A 29 -69.50 -41.92 -55.47
N GLU A 30 -69.27 -41.78 -56.79
CA GLU A 30 -70.12 -41.02 -57.71
C GLU A 30 -71.10 -41.96 -58.44
N LYS A 31 -72.40 -41.62 -58.47
CA LYS A 31 -73.37 -42.17 -59.43
C LYS A 31 -74.27 -41.05 -59.97
N ARG A 32 -74.26 -40.85 -61.29
CA ARG A 32 -75.13 -39.91 -62.04
C ARG A 32 -76.53 -40.50 -62.20
N CYS A 33 -77.57 -39.70 -61.95
CA CYS A 33 -78.96 -39.95 -62.36
C CYS A 33 -79.45 -38.77 -63.22
N LEU A 34 -80.29 -39.03 -64.23
CA LEU A 34 -80.90 -37.97 -65.04
C LEU A 34 -81.87 -37.13 -64.18
N ASN A 35 -81.74 -35.80 -64.26
CA ASN A 35 -82.50 -34.75 -63.56
C ASN A 35 -82.20 -34.44 -62.08
N CYS A 36 -81.02 -34.78 -61.55
CA CYS A 36 -80.50 -34.23 -60.27
C CYS A 36 -78.97 -33.98 -60.34
N SER A 37 -78.45 -32.94 -59.66
CA SER A 37 -77.01 -32.57 -59.77
C SER A 37 -76.06 -33.25 -58.74
N TYR A 38 -76.42 -33.47 -57.46
CA TYR A 38 -75.74 -34.43 -56.52
C TYR A 38 -76.47 -34.53 -55.15
N ARG A 39 -76.20 -35.59 -54.35
CA ARG A 39 -76.66 -35.79 -52.95
C ARG A 39 -75.44 -35.95 -52.04
N THR A 40 -75.36 -35.22 -50.93
CA THR A 40 -74.22 -35.30 -49.98
C THR A 40 -74.70 -35.78 -48.61
N TYR A 41 -74.01 -36.77 -48.04
CA TYR A 41 -74.24 -37.26 -46.68
C TYR A 41 -73.03 -36.96 -45.80
N TYR A 42 -73.26 -36.47 -44.60
CA TYR A 42 -72.24 -36.36 -43.54
C TYR A 42 -72.65 -37.29 -42.40
N THR A 43 -71.74 -38.18 -42.00
CA THR A 43 -71.88 -39.05 -40.82
C THR A 43 -70.91 -38.57 -39.75
N TYR A 44 -71.42 -38.31 -38.55
CA TYR A 44 -70.59 -38.06 -37.38
C TYR A 44 -70.38 -39.38 -36.61
N GLY A 45 -69.31 -39.46 -35.81
CA GLY A 45 -68.85 -40.70 -35.16
C GLY A 45 -69.82 -41.33 -34.14
N ASP A 46 -70.96 -40.70 -33.89
CA ASP A 46 -72.07 -41.08 -33.01
C ASP A 46 -73.28 -41.68 -33.76
N GLY A 47 -73.11 -42.04 -35.05
CA GLY A 47 -74.10 -42.83 -35.81
C GLY A 47 -75.28 -42.03 -36.39
N ARG A 48 -75.24 -40.70 -36.36
CA ARG A 48 -76.25 -39.82 -36.98
C ARG A 48 -75.82 -39.41 -38.39
N ALA A 49 -76.75 -39.50 -39.36
CA ALA A 49 -76.55 -39.05 -40.73
C ALA A 49 -77.42 -37.83 -41.03
N LEU A 50 -76.82 -36.74 -41.50
CA LEU A 50 -77.52 -35.54 -41.97
C LEU A 50 -77.69 -35.61 -43.49
N GLN A 51 -78.94 -35.68 -43.95
CA GLN A 51 -79.30 -35.68 -45.37
C GLN A 51 -79.60 -34.24 -45.84
N ARG A 52 -78.78 -33.71 -46.75
CA ARG A 52 -79.07 -32.42 -47.43
C ARG A 52 -79.66 -32.69 -48.81
N VAL A 53 -80.95 -32.37 -48.99
CA VAL A 53 -81.61 -32.36 -50.31
C VAL A 53 -81.78 -30.90 -50.72
N VAL A 54 -81.20 -30.52 -51.86
CA VAL A 54 -81.43 -29.21 -52.47
C VAL A 54 -82.48 -29.41 -53.56
N TYR A 55 -83.70 -28.97 -53.30
CA TYR A 55 -84.78 -28.90 -54.29
C TYR A 55 -84.68 -27.57 -55.06
N ARG A 56 -84.95 -27.62 -56.36
CA ARG A 56 -85.12 -26.43 -57.19
C ARG A 56 -86.62 -26.17 -57.32
N ASP A 57 -87.12 -25.19 -56.60
CA ASP A 57 -88.51 -24.71 -56.71
C ASP A 57 -88.52 -23.30 -57.35
N PRO A 58 -89.63 -22.86 -57.95
CA PRO A 58 -90.10 -23.31 -59.26
C PRO A 58 -90.15 -22.12 -60.24
N VAL A 59 -90.14 -22.42 -61.54
CA VAL A 59 -90.45 -21.41 -62.57
C VAL A 59 -91.94 -21.05 -62.43
N TYR A 60 -92.24 -19.90 -61.84
CA TYR A 60 -93.56 -19.28 -61.92
C TYR A 60 -93.57 -18.29 -63.10
N THR A 61 -94.15 -18.73 -64.21
CA THR A 61 -94.45 -17.91 -65.39
C THR A 61 -95.77 -17.16 -65.19
N ARG A 62 -95.68 -15.86 -64.90
CA ARG A 62 -96.50 -14.73 -65.41
C ARG A 62 -96.27 -13.53 -64.48
N ALA A 63 -95.96 -12.33 -64.93
CA ALA A 63 -96.30 -11.66 -66.16
C ALA A 63 -95.18 -10.70 -66.63
N GLN A 64 -95.30 -10.26 -67.87
CA GLN A 64 -94.39 -9.36 -68.59
C GLN A 64 -93.93 -8.11 -67.81
N SER A 65 -92.63 -7.94 -67.69
CA SER A 65 -91.94 -6.66 -67.84
C SER A 65 -90.47 -6.95 -68.15
N TYR A 66 -90.13 -7.01 -69.43
CA TYR A 66 -88.74 -7.02 -69.85
C TYR A 66 -88.19 -5.60 -69.64
N GLY A 67 -87.25 -5.46 -68.71
CA GLY A 67 -86.52 -4.22 -68.52
C GLY A 67 -87.15 -3.17 -67.60
N CYS A 68 -86.73 -1.92 -67.77
CA CYS A 68 -87.09 -0.82 -66.88
C CYS A 68 -88.53 -0.28 -67.09
N SER A 69 -89.27 -0.88 -68.02
CA SER A 69 -90.62 -0.47 -68.43
C SER A 69 -91.69 -0.62 -67.33
N GLY A 70 -91.47 -1.49 -66.34
CA GLY A 70 -92.40 -1.75 -65.22
C GLY A 70 -92.09 -1.04 -63.90
N SER A 71 -91.19 -0.05 -63.87
CA SER A 71 -90.68 0.61 -62.64
C SER A 71 -90.27 -0.37 -61.51
N PRO A 72 -89.38 -1.36 -61.78
CA PRO A 72 -88.98 -2.37 -60.79
C PRO A 72 -88.04 -1.86 -59.68
N CYS A 73 -87.60 -0.60 -59.74
CA CYS A 73 -86.67 0.00 -58.77
C CYS A 73 -87.40 0.86 -57.73
N GLY A 74 -86.77 1.05 -56.58
CA GLY A 74 -87.29 1.87 -55.50
C GLY A 74 -87.44 3.35 -55.89
N VAL A 75 -88.20 4.11 -55.11
CA VAL A 75 -88.41 5.54 -55.38
C VAL A 75 -87.06 6.28 -55.36
N ASN A 76 -86.86 7.18 -56.34
CA ASN A 76 -85.60 7.91 -56.60
C ASN A 76 -84.39 7.05 -57.00
N ALA A 77 -84.57 5.76 -57.30
CA ALA A 77 -83.52 4.92 -57.90
C ALA A 77 -83.57 5.00 -59.43
N VAL A 78 -82.42 4.89 -60.08
CA VAL A 78 -82.31 4.81 -61.54
C VAL A 78 -82.24 3.34 -61.94
N CYS A 79 -83.10 2.98 -62.90
CA CYS A 79 -83.10 1.65 -63.51
C CYS A 79 -82.24 1.67 -64.78
N GLN A 80 -81.31 0.72 -64.90
CA GLN A 80 -80.55 0.46 -66.12
C GLN A 80 -80.74 -0.99 -66.57
N GLU A 81 -80.79 -1.21 -67.88
CA GLU A 81 -80.90 -2.56 -68.43
C GLU A 81 -79.52 -3.21 -68.57
N ALA A 82 -79.27 -4.26 -67.80
CA ALA A 82 -78.08 -5.07 -67.97
C ALA A 82 -78.24 -6.03 -69.16
N SER A 83 -77.11 -6.47 -69.72
CA SER A 83 -77.06 -7.45 -70.81
C SER A 83 -77.92 -8.68 -70.46
N GLY A 84 -78.97 -8.93 -71.25
CA GLY A 84 -79.96 -9.98 -70.99
C GLY A 84 -81.32 -9.50 -70.47
N GLY A 85 -81.59 -8.18 -70.46
CA GLY A 85 -82.93 -7.62 -70.21
C GLY A 85 -83.36 -7.61 -68.74
N ARG A 86 -82.40 -7.74 -67.80
CA ARG A 86 -82.66 -7.64 -66.35
C ARG A 86 -82.49 -6.19 -65.87
N PRO A 87 -83.44 -5.65 -65.10
CA PRO A 87 -83.30 -4.32 -64.50
C PRO A 87 -82.25 -4.35 -63.38
N VAL A 88 -81.30 -3.41 -63.41
CA VAL A 88 -80.34 -3.13 -62.33
C VAL A 88 -80.65 -1.75 -61.76
N CYS A 89 -80.91 -1.71 -60.45
CA CYS A 89 -81.25 -0.48 -59.75
C CYS A 89 -80.01 0.07 -59.04
N SER A 90 -79.72 1.35 -59.25
CA SER A 90 -78.68 2.09 -58.52
C SER A 90 -79.22 3.43 -58.05
N CYS A 91 -78.69 3.96 -56.95
CA CYS A 91 -79.01 5.32 -56.55
C CYS A 91 -78.21 6.29 -57.43
N PRO A 92 -78.85 7.32 -58.02
CA PRO A 92 -78.14 8.35 -58.79
C PRO A 92 -77.15 9.13 -57.90
N PRO A 93 -76.18 9.86 -58.48
CA PRO A 93 -75.24 10.69 -57.71
C PRO A 93 -75.98 11.65 -56.74
N GLY A 94 -75.49 11.76 -55.51
CA GLY A 94 -76.15 12.52 -54.44
C GLY A 94 -77.34 11.82 -53.79
N PHE A 95 -77.58 10.54 -54.10
CA PHE A 95 -78.55 9.70 -53.39
C PHE A 95 -77.85 8.47 -52.80
N SER A 96 -78.26 8.07 -51.61
CA SER A 96 -77.74 6.91 -50.89
C SER A 96 -78.89 6.11 -50.24
N GLY A 97 -78.68 4.82 -50.00
CA GLY A 97 -79.72 3.93 -49.49
C GLY A 97 -79.84 2.63 -50.29
N ASN A 98 -80.99 2.00 -50.24
CA ASN A 98 -81.24 0.75 -50.94
C ASN A 98 -81.99 1.03 -52.26
N PRO A 99 -81.36 0.83 -53.44
CA PRO A 99 -81.95 1.18 -54.73
C PRO A 99 -83.16 0.32 -55.14
N LEU A 100 -83.42 -0.78 -54.42
CA LEU A 100 -84.63 -1.60 -54.64
C LEU A 100 -85.85 -1.09 -53.88
N THR A 101 -85.67 -0.26 -52.85
CA THR A 101 -86.79 0.23 -52.01
C THR A 101 -86.91 1.75 -52.04
N HIS A 102 -85.84 2.45 -51.67
CA HIS A 102 -85.81 3.91 -51.65
C HIS A 102 -84.37 4.41 -51.67
N CYS A 103 -84.09 5.32 -52.60
CA CYS A 103 -82.88 6.13 -52.58
C CYS A 103 -83.19 7.45 -51.88
N ASN A 104 -82.52 7.71 -50.76
CA ASN A 104 -82.64 8.98 -50.05
C ASN A 104 -81.67 9.97 -50.67
N ARG A 105 -82.09 11.22 -50.86
CA ARG A 105 -81.15 12.29 -51.20
C ARG A 105 -80.13 12.38 -50.06
N GLY A 106 -78.85 12.25 -50.40
CA GLY A 106 -77.73 12.41 -49.48
C GLY A 106 -77.67 13.84 -48.95
N GLU A 107 -76.98 14.00 -47.83
CA GLU A 107 -76.88 15.29 -47.14
C GLU A 107 -76.00 16.28 -47.94
N CYS A 108 -75.07 15.79 -48.74
CA CYS A 108 -74.12 16.57 -49.54
C CYS A 108 -73.79 15.87 -50.86
N LEU A 109 -73.39 16.66 -51.86
CA LEU A 109 -72.73 16.21 -53.10
C LEU A 109 -71.23 16.49 -53.03
N ASP A 110 -70.88 17.69 -52.56
CA ASP A 110 -69.51 18.15 -52.39
C ASP A 110 -69.31 18.76 -51.00
N ASN A 111 -68.05 19.00 -50.64
CA ASN A 111 -67.67 19.60 -49.36
C ASN A 111 -68.39 20.94 -49.09
N VAL A 112 -68.62 21.75 -50.12
CA VAL A 112 -69.30 23.05 -50.02
C VAL A 112 -70.73 22.97 -49.53
N ASP A 113 -71.37 21.79 -49.62
CA ASP A 113 -72.73 21.56 -49.12
C ASP A 113 -72.74 21.31 -47.60
N CYS A 114 -71.59 21.00 -47.01
CA CYS A 114 -71.43 20.77 -45.59
C CYS A 114 -71.05 22.05 -44.85
N ARG A 115 -71.32 22.10 -43.55
CA ARG A 115 -70.75 23.12 -42.66
C ARG A 115 -69.22 23.05 -42.72
N GLY A 116 -68.51 24.19 -42.61
CA GLY A 116 -67.07 24.28 -42.88
C GLY A 116 -66.14 23.35 -42.08
N ASP A 117 -66.64 22.75 -40.99
CA ASP A 117 -65.99 21.75 -40.13
C ASP A 117 -66.33 20.29 -40.48
N LEU A 118 -67.15 20.04 -41.50
CA LEU A 118 -67.59 18.72 -41.95
C LEU A 118 -67.20 18.51 -43.41
N GLN A 119 -66.82 17.29 -43.79
CA GLN A 119 -66.52 16.95 -45.18
C GLN A 119 -67.61 16.05 -45.76
N CYS A 120 -67.83 16.15 -47.07
CA CYS A 120 -68.71 15.24 -47.76
C CYS A 120 -68.00 13.91 -48.02
N LYS A 121 -68.47 12.85 -47.39
CA LYS A 121 -67.98 11.48 -47.61
C LYS A 121 -69.15 10.53 -47.74
N ASP A 122 -69.20 9.79 -48.84
CA ASP A 122 -70.29 8.85 -49.15
C ASP A 122 -71.68 9.50 -49.08
N ASN A 123 -71.79 10.73 -49.62
CA ASN A 123 -73.00 11.58 -49.60
C ASN A 123 -73.52 11.92 -48.18
N ARG A 124 -72.64 11.94 -47.17
CA ARG A 124 -72.95 12.39 -45.81
C ARG A 124 -71.90 13.38 -45.30
N CYS A 125 -72.35 14.36 -44.52
CA CYS A 125 -71.46 15.32 -43.89
C CYS A 125 -70.85 14.70 -42.63
N VAL A 126 -69.58 14.30 -42.70
CA VAL A 126 -68.86 13.64 -41.60
C VAL A 126 -67.71 14.51 -41.11
N ASN A 127 -67.35 14.34 -39.84
CA ASN A 127 -66.20 15.05 -39.29
C ASN A 127 -64.89 14.49 -39.90
N PRO A 128 -64.08 15.32 -40.59
CA PRO A 128 -62.83 14.87 -41.21
C PRO A 128 -61.78 14.38 -40.19
N CYS A 129 -61.87 14.78 -38.92
CA CYS A 129 -60.92 14.39 -37.87
C CYS A 129 -61.01 12.93 -37.43
N VAL A 130 -62.13 12.24 -37.69
CA VAL A 130 -62.32 10.87 -37.22
C VAL A 130 -61.36 9.93 -37.96
N GLY A 131 -60.28 9.53 -37.28
CA GLY A 131 -59.26 8.61 -37.79
C GLY A 131 -58.19 9.25 -38.69
N ALA A 132 -58.12 10.58 -38.76
CA ALA A 132 -57.15 11.28 -39.62
C ALA A 132 -55.83 11.65 -38.91
N CYS A 133 -55.85 11.92 -37.61
CA CYS A 133 -54.68 12.36 -36.87
C CYS A 133 -54.10 11.25 -35.97
N GLY A 134 -52.79 11.35 -35.72
CA GLY A 134 -52.02 10.40 -34.93
C GLY A 134 -52.36 10.41 -33.45
N ILE A 135 -51.87 9.42 -32.71
CA ILE A 135 -52.11 9.32 -31.25
C ILE A 135 -51.49 10.54 -30.55
N GLY A 136 -52.24 11.17 -29.65
CA GLY A 136 -51.77 12.33 -28.87
C GLY A 136 -51.73 13.66 -29.62
N SER A 137 -52.29 13.73 -30.83
CA SER A 137 -52.39 14.96 -31.63
C SER A 137 -53.71 15.70 -31.41
N ASN A 138 -53.70 17.01 -31.64
CA ASN A 138 -54.90 17.83 -31.77
C ASN A 138 -55.35 17.85 -33.23
N CYS A 139 -56.65 17.64 -33.46
CA CYS A 139 -57.26 17.80 -34.77
C CYS A 139 -58.14 19.05 -34.81
N ASP A 140 -57.93 19.87 -35.85
CA ASP A 140 -58.79 21.00 -36.19
C ASP A 140 -59.39 20.78 -37.58
N ALA A 141 -60.72 20.78 -37.68
CA ALA A 141 -61.43 20.62 -38.95
C ALA A 141 -61.56 21.99 -39.62
N ARG A 142 -60.74 22.25 -40.64
CA ARG A 142 -60.71 23.52 -41.37
C ARG A 142 -60.93 23.29 -42.85
N ASN A 143 -61.82 24.05 -43.48
CA ASN A 143 -62.10 23.96 -44.92
C ASN A 143 -62.37 22.51 -45.37
N HIS A 144 -63.19 21.77 -44.60
CA HIS A 144 -63.55 20.38 -44.88
C HIS A 144 -62.37 19.38 -44.86
N VAL A 145 -61.23 19.72 -44.26
CA VAL A 145 -60.08 18.81 -44.08
C VAL A 145 -59.63 18.75 -42.62
N ALA A 146 -59.00 17.64 -42.25
CA ALA A 146 -58.38 17.46 -40.94
C ALA A 146 -56.98 18.08 -40.93
N VAL A 147 -56.76 19.05 -40.04
CA VAL A 147 -55.45 19.65 -39.78
C VAL A 147 -54.95 19.13 -38.45
N CYS A 148 -53.89 18.32 -38.48
CA CYS A 148 -53.31 17.69 -37.29
C CYS A 148 -52.13 18.51 -36.78
N SER A 149 -52.04 18.70 -35.47
CA SER A 149 -50.92 19.40 -34.82
C SER A 149 -50.56 18.75 -33.48
N CYS A 150 -49.30 18.82 -33.06
CA CYS A 150 -48.93 18.37 -31.72
C CYS A 150 -49.31 19.45 -30.68
N PRO A 151 -49.87 19.05 -29.52
CA PRO A 151 -50.15 19.97 -28.42
C PRO A 151 -48.87 20.68 -27.94
N ALA A 152 -49.03 21.82 -27.25
CA ALA A 152 -47.90 22.50 -26.64
C ALA A 152 -47.17 21.58 -25.65
N GLY A 153 -45.85 21.46 -25.80
CA GLY A 153 -45.04 20.54 -25.00
C GLY A 153 -44.96 19.11 -25.55
N TYR A 154 -45.43 18.86 -26.79
CA TYR A 154 -45.26 17.59 -27.50
C TYR A 154 -44.52 17.81 -28.83
N ASN A 155 -43.64 16.88 -29.22
CA ASN A 155 -43.04 16.81 -30.55
C ASN A 155 -43.43 15.51 -31.26
N GLY A 156 -43.06 15.40 -32.54
CA GLY A 156 -43.32 14.23 -33.37
C GLY A 156 -44.04 14.60 -34.67
N ASP A 157 -44.59 13.59 -35.33
CA ASP A 157 -45.41 13.77 -36.51
C ASP A 157 -46.90 13.75 -36.12
N PRO A 158 -47.64 14.86 -36.27
CA PRO A 158 -49.05 14.94 -35.89
C PRO A 158 -49.97 13.94 -36.60
N TYR A 159 -49.56 13.39 -37.75
CA TYR A 159 -50.34 12.41 -38.50
C TYR A 159 -50.08 10.97 -38.04
N HIS A 160 -48.98 10.72 -37.32
CA HIS A 160 -48.62 9.40 -36.81
C HIS A 160 -48.72 9.32 -35.28
N ALA A 161 -47.94 10.13 -34.57
CA ALA A 161 -47.97 10.21 -33.11
C ALA A 161 -47.20 11.44 -32.60
N CYS A 162 -47.76 12.10 -31.60
CA CYS A 162 -47.08 13.12 -30.79
C CYS A 162 -46.68 12.51 -29.45
N HIS A 163 -45.43 12.74 -29.03
CA HIS A 163 -44.90 12.36 -27.72
C HIS A 163 -44.56 13.61 -26.91
N LEU A 164 -44.60 13.48 -25.59
CA LEU A 164 -44.20 14.58 -24.69
C LEU A 164 -42.75 14.97 -25.01
N ASN A 165 -42.50 16.27 -25.13
CA ASN A 165 -41.15 16.81 -25.05
C ASN A 165 -40.70 16.74 -23.60
N ASP A 166 -40.34 15.55 -23.17
CA ASP A 166 -39.67 15.38 -21.90
C ASP A 166 -38.19 15.76 -22.10
N PRO A 167 -37.70 16.83 -21.46
CA PRO A 167 -36.27 17.14 -21.47
C PRO A 167 -35.43 15.94 -20.98
N GLU A 168 -35.99 15.05 -20.16
CA GLU A 168 -35.29 13.87 -19.63
C GLU A 168 -35.02 12.81 -20.71
N GLU A 169 -35.81 12.71 -21.78
CA GLU A 169 -35.56 11.72 -22.86
C GLU A 169 -34.29 12.01 -23.67
N GLN A 170 -33.76 13.24 -23.65
CA GLN A 170 -32.55 13.60 -24.41
C GLN A 170 -31.27 12.93 -23.89
N CYS A 171 -31.29 12.39 -22.66
CA CYS A 171 -30.22 11.57 -22.10
C CYS A 171 -30.55 10.06 -22.15
N HIS A 172 -31.61 9.64 -22.85
CA HIS A 172 -32.07 8.25 -22.93
C HIS A 172 -32.40 7.82 -24.38
N PRO A 173 -31.49 7.12 -25.10
CA PRO A 173 -30.16 6.67 -24.67
C PRO A 173 -29.14 7.83 -24.60
N SER A 174 -28.18 7.74 -23.67
CA SER A 174 -27.22 8.83 -23.45
C SER A 174 -26.37 9.11 -24.70
N PRO A 175 -26.31 10.38 -25.17
CA PRO A 175 -25.43 10.78 -26.27
C PRO A 175 -23.96 10.94 -25.82
N CYS A 176 -23.69 10.82 -24.52
CA CYS A 176 -22.35 10.98 -23.94
C CYS A 176 -21.58 9.65 -23.94
N GLY A 177 -20.24 9.73 -23.93
CA GLY A 177 -19.38 8.55 -23.86
C GLY A 177 -19.42 7.85 -22.50
N VAL A 178 -18.74 6.71 -22.37
CA VAL A 178 -18.72 5.94 -21.11
C VAL A 178 -18.13 6.73 -19.93
N ASN A 179 -18.58 6.42 -18.71
CA ASN A 179 -18.15 7.07 -17.45
C ASN A 179 -18.40 8.58 -17.41
N THR A 180 -19.53 9.03 -17.96
CA THR A 180 -19.93 10.44 -18.01
C THR A 180 -21.31 10.63 -17.39
N LYS A 181 -21.60 11.87 -17.02
CA LYS A 181 -22.91 12.35 -16.59
C LYS A 181 -23.49 13.22 -17.70
N CYS A 182 -24.72 12.92 -18.10
CA CYS A 182 -25.52 13.71 -19.03
C CYS A 182 -26.48 14.61 -18.21
N GLU A 183 -26.42 15.92 -18.42
CA GLU A 183 -27.32 16.89 -17.81
C GLU A 183 -27.88 17.83 -18.88
N ILE A 184 -29.16 18.21 -18.76
CA ILE A 184 -29.78 19.16 -19.70
C ILE A 184 -29.56 20.58 -19.19
N ILE A 185 -28.70 21.33 -19.88
CA ILE A 185 -28.42 22.72 -19.57
C ILE A 185 -28.94 23.57 -20.72
N ASN A 186 -29.92 24.45 -20.45
CA ASN A 186 -30.58 25.28 -21.46
C ASN A 186 -31.20 24.50 -22.63
N GLY A 187 -31.74 23.30 -22.36
CA GLY A 187 -32.35 22.44 -23.38
C GLY A 187 -31.35 21.70 -24.28
N VAL A 188 -30.07 21.66 -23.90
CA VAL A 188 -29.00 20.95 -24.61
C VAL A 188 -28.39 19.87 -23.70
N PRO A 189 -28.26 18.61 -24.16
CA PRO A 189 -27.56 17.58 -23.41
C PRO A 189 -26.07 17.92 -23.32
N THR A 190 -25.62 18.15 -22.10
CA THR A 190 -24.24 18.50 -21.78
C THR A 190 -23.58 17.33 -21.07
N CYS A 191 -22.44 16.89 -21.60
CA CYS A 191 -21.69 15.75 -21.08
C CYS A 191 -20.54 16.22 -20.19
N SER A 192 -20.40 15.62 -19.01
CA SER A 192 -19.26 15.84 -18.12
C SER A 192 -18.69 14.52 -17.62
N CYS A 193 -17.39 14.43 -17.35
CA CYS A 193 -16.82 13.22 -16.75
C CYS A 193 -17.34 13.07 -15.32
N VAL A 194 -17.62 11.84 -14.90
CA VAL A 194 -17.88 11.53 -13.49
C VAL A 194 -16.62 11.88 -12.67
N HIS A 195 -16.79 12.29 -11.40
CA HIS A 195 -15.67 12.63 -10.52
C HIS A 195 -14.60 11.54 -10.50
N GLY A 196 -13.33 11.93 -10.71
CA GLY A 196 -12.19 11.01 -10.76
C GLY A 196 -11.91 10.40 -12.13
N TYR A 197 -12.70 10.74 -13.16
CA TYR A 197 -12.44 10.38 -14.55
C TYR A 197 -11.91 11.59 -15.34
N LEU A 198 -11.02 11.32 -16.28
CA LEU A 198 -10.32 12.27 -17.12
C LEU A 198 -10.55 11.90 -18.60
N GLY A 199 -10.55 12.91 -19.47
CA GLY A 199 -10.70 12.71 -20.92
C GLY A 199 -11.79 13.58 -21.51
N ASN A 200 -12.32 13.15 -22.66
CA ASN A 200 -13.36 13.88 -23.38
C ASN A 200 -14.73 13.24 -23.09
N PRO A 201 -15.68 13.98 -22.47
CA PRO A 201 -17.00 13.45 -22.15
C PRO A 201 -17.84 12.97 -23.33
N LEU A 202 -17.53 13.40 -24.56
CA LEU A 202 -18.24 12.94 -25.76
C LEU A 202 -17.75 11.57 -26.22
N SER A 203 -16.44 11.29 -26.12
CA SER A 203 -15.87 9.98 -26.49
C SER A 203 -15.85 8.99 -25.33
N GLY A 204 -15.92 9.49 -24.10
CA GLY A 204 -15.83 8.72 -22.87
C GLY A 204 -14.63 9.12 -22.03
N CYS A 205 -14.77 8.97 -20.72
CA CYS A 205 -13.73 9.30 -19.76
C CYS A 205 -13.14 8.02 -19.15
N ARG A 206 -11.86 8.08 -18.76
CA ARG A 206 -11.14 6.97 -18.10
C ARG A 206 -10.46 7.47 -16.84
N HIS A 207 -10.04 6.54 -15.99
CA HIS A 207 -9.18 6.86 -14.86
C HIS A 207 -7.80 7.35 -15.33
N GLU A 208 -7.04 7.97 -14.41
CA GLU A 208 -5.66 8.36 -14.70
C GLU A 208 -4.79 7.12 -14.95
N CYS A 209 -5.02 6.05 -14.17
CA CYS A 209 -4.38 4.75 -14.31
C CYS A 209 -5.35 3.62 -13.89
N GLU A 210 -5.16 2.42 -14.45
CA GLU A 210 -5.78 1.18 -13.97
C GLU A 210 -4.75 0.24 -13.34
N TYR A 211 -3.51 0.29 -13.84
CA TYR A 211 -2.38 -0.47 -13.31
C TYR A 211 -1.12 0.41 -13.26
N ASP A 212 -0.12 -0.01 -12.49
CA ASP A 212 1.10 0.77 -12.25
C ASP A 212 1.84 1.20 -13.52
N GLY A 213 1.80 0.35 -14.55
CA GLY A 213 2.43 0.62 -15.86
C GLY A 213 1.82 1.77 -16.66
N ASP A 214 0.63 2.25 -16.30
CA ASP A 214 0.05 3.47 -16.89
C ASP A 214 0.74 4.74 -16.36
N CYS A 215 1.42 4.64 -15.22
CA CYS A 215 2.09 5.76 -14.57
C CYS A 215 3.56 5.88 -15.02
N SER A 216 4.20 7.01 -14.67
CA SER A 216 5.64 7.18 -14.84
C SER A 216 6.42 6.11 -14.07
N SER A 217 7.65 5.83 -14.49
CA SER A 217 8.53 4.82 -13.87
C SER A 217 8.80 5.01 -12.36
N ARG A 218 8.53 6.20 -11.81
CA ARG A 218 8.69 6.54 -10.38
C ARG A 218 7.39 6.59 -9.58
N ASP A 219 6.26 6.41 -10.26
CA ASP A 219 4.92 6.53 -9.72
C ASP A 219 4.21 5.17 -9.79
N MET A 220 3.12 5.01 -9.04
CA MET A 220 2.28 3.82 -9.05
C MET A 220 0.81 4.19 -9.11
N CYS A 221 -0.02 3.23 -9.48
CA CYS A 221 -1.45 3.42 -9.50
C CYS A 221 -2.04 3.15 -8.12
N SER A 222 -2.62 4.17 -7.50
CA SER A 222 -3.32 4.04 -6.23
C SER A 222 -4.66 4.76 -6.31
N ASN A 223 -5.76 4.03 -6.07
CA ASN A 223 -7.12 4.55 -6.17
C ASN A 223 -7.35 5.31 -7.49
N PHE A 224 -6.95 4.69 -8.62
CA PHE A 224 -7.12 5.24 -9.96
C PHE A 224 -6.35 6.54 -10.26
N LYS A 225 -5.37 6.87 -9.42
CA LYS A 225 -4.52 8.04 -9.53
C LYS A 225 -3.05 7.65 -9.53
N CYS A 226 -2.24 8.29 -10.38
CA CYS A 226 -0.80 8.12 -10.31
C CYS A 226 -0.26 8.90 -9.11
N VAL A 227 0.34 8.17 -8.17
CA VAL A 227 0.96 8.73 -6.97
C VAL A 227 2.43 8.32 -6.91
N PRO A 228 3.32 9.16 -6.35
CA PRO A 228 4.73 8.80 -6.22
C PRO A 228 4.91 7.51 -5.45
N SER A 229 5.67 6.54 -6.00
CA SER A 229 5.89 5.26 -5.34
C SER A 229 6.57 5.43 -3.99
N CYS A 230 7.45 6.43 -3.86
CA CYS A 230 8.13 6.79 -2.62
C CYS A 230 7.18 7.22 -1.48
N GLY A 231 5.91 7.55 -1.78
CA GLY A 231 4.90 7.80 -0.76
C GLY A 231 4.56 6.58 0.09
N GLN A 232 5.00 5.37 -0.32
CA GLN A 232 4.90 4.15 0.49
C GLN A 232 5.95 4.03 1.60
N CYS A 233 6.99 4.86 1.60
CA CYS A 233 8.01 4.78 2.65
C CYS A 233 7.47 5.32 3.97
N GLY A 234 7.87 4.65 5.05
CA GLY A 234 7.48 5.00 6.42
C GLY A 234 8.06 6.35 6.85
N THR A 235 7.54 6.87 7.96
CA THR A 235 8.03 8.14 8.52
C THR A 235 9.51 8.03 8.88
N GLY A 236 10.31 9.06 8.52
CA GLY A 236 11.77 9.05 8.74
C GLY A 236 12.57 8.11 7.84
N ALA A 237 11.94 7.35 6.94
CA ALA A 237 12.62 6.48 5.99
C ALA A 237 13.06 7.25 4.73
N THR A 238 14.12 6.78 4.09
CA THR A 238 14.60 7.32 2.80
C THR A 238 14.16 6.41 1.66
N CYS A 239 13.62 7.00 0.59
CA CYS A 239 13.32 6.27 -0.64
C CYS A 239 14.59 6.15 -1.49
N ARG A 240 15.22 4.97 -1.48
CA ARG A 240 16.53 4.76 -2.13
C ARG A 240 16.39 4.71 -3.65
N THR A 241 15.48 3.86 -4.12
CA THR A 241 15.24 3.61 -5.54
C THR A 241 13.78 3.22 -5.75
N VAL A 242 13.26 3.43 -6.96
CA VAL A 242 11.99 2.85 -7.41
C VAL A 242 12.31 1.80 -8.46
N ALA A 243 11.78 0.59 -8.28
CA ALA A 243 11.92 -0.52 -9.22
C ALA A 243 10.56 -1.14 -9.47
N ASN A 244 10.16 -1.26 -10.75
CA ASN A 244 8.85 -1.77 -11.15
C ASN A 244 7.70 -1.07 -10.40
N HIS A 245 7.70 0.26 -10.40
CA HIS A 245 6.71 1.09 -9.70
C HIS A 245 6.62 0.88 -8.17
N ARG A 246 7.56 0.16 -7.55
CA ARG A 246 7.63 -0.05 -6.10
C ARG A 246 8.81 0.68 -5.50
N ALA A 247 8.58 1.37 -4.39
CA ALA A 247 9.65 1.99 -3.63
C ALA A 247 10.46 0.94 -2.87
N VAL A 248 11.78 1.11 -2.90
CA VAL A 248 12.72 0.43 -2.01
C VAL A 248 13.10 1.42 -0.94
N CYS A 249 12.53 1.24 0.25
CA CYS A 249 12.72 2.13 1.39
C CYS A 249 13.83 1.61 2.31
N GLU A 250 14.61 2.51 2.90
CA GLU A 250 15.70 2.19 3.82
C GLU A 250 15.73 3.19 5.00
N CYS A 251 16.06 2.71 6.20
CA CYS A 251 16.27 3.61 7.32
C CYS A 251 17.63 4.31 7.19
N PRO A 252 17.73 5.62 7.47
CA PRO A 252 19.01 6.31 7.53
C PRO A 252 20.00 5.63 8.48
N LYS A 253 21.30 5.85 8.27
CA LYS A 253 22.34 5.29 9.16
C LYS A 253 22.09 5.71 10.62
N GLY A 254 22.05 4.72 11.51
CA GLY A 254 21.80 4.94 12.95
C GLY A 254 20.34 4.94 13.37
N TYR A 255 19.41 4.78 12.42
CA TYR A 255 17.98 4.63 12.70
C TYR A 255 17.60 3.15 12.66
N ILE A 256 16.70 2.76 13.55
CA ILE A 256 16.14 1.41 13.67
C ILE A 256 14.64 1.44 13.41
N GLY A 257 14.06 0.28 13.11
CA GLY A 257 12.63 0.13 12.82
C GLY A 257 12.39 -0.49 11.45
N SER A 258 11.21 -0.26 10.90
CA SER A 258 10.84 -0.75 9.57
C SER A 258 10.74 0.43 8.60
N PRO A 259 11.47 0.39 7.47
CA PRO A 259 11.48 1.49 6.52
C PRO A 259 10.15 1.71 5.79
N TYR A 260 9.19 0.80 5.93
CA TYR A 260 7.83 0.93 5.37
C TYR A 260 6.80 1.44 6.39
N THR A 261 7.17 1.57 7.68
CA THR A 261 6.25 2.08 8.71
C THR A 261 6.84 3.29 9.42
N GLU A 262 8.00 3.13 10.04
CA GLU A 262 8.66 4.17 10.84
C GLU A 262 10.12 3.78 11.08
N CYS A 263 11.01 4.73 10.81
CA CYS A 263 12.40 4.72 11.23
C CYS A 263 12.58 5.73 12.36
N ARG A 264 13.15 5.28 13.48
CA ARG A 264 13.43 6.11 14.65
C ARG A 264 14.90 5.99 15.04
N PRO A 265 15.50 6.98 15.72
CA PRO A 265 16.83 6.82 16.27
C PRO A 265 16.86 5.64 17.26
N GLU A 266 18.03 5.05 17.42
CA GLU A 266 18.22 3.98 18.39
C GLU A 266 18.01 4.44 19.84
N CYS A 267 18.34 5.70 20.12
CA CYS A 267 18.19 6.32 21.43
C CYS A 267 17.79 7.79 21.31
N TYR A 268 17.06 8.31 22.30
CA TYR A 268 16.82 9.73 22.49
C TYR A 268 17.66 10.29 23.65
N GLY A 269 18.09 9.43 24.57
CA GLY A 269 19.05 9.74 25.62
C GLY A 269 19.86 8.52 26.05
N ASP A 270 20.84 8.74 26.93
CA ASP A 270 21.78 7.70 27.39
C ASP A 270 21.08 6.53 28.11
N SER A 271 19.93 6.79 28.75
CA SER A 271 19.13 5.77 29.43
C SER A 271 18.51 4.73 28.48
N ASP A 272 18.36 5.07 27.20
CA ASP A 272 17.80 4.16 26.21
C ASP A 272 18.85 3.14 25.72
N CYS A 273 20.12 3.37 26.06
CA CYS A 273 21.22 2.58 25.57
C CYS A 273 21.57 1.39 26.48
N PRO A 274 21.98 0.24 25.90
CA PRO A 274 22.39 -0.92 26.68
C PRO A 274 23.78 -0.73 27.31
N ALA A 275 24.07 -1.51 28.37
CA ALA A 275 25.27 -1.35 29.19
C ALA A 275 26.61 -1.40 28.44
N GLY A 276 26.70 -2.15 27.33
CA GLY A 276 27.93 -2.24 26.53
C GLY A 276 28.23 -1.01 25.67
N ARG A 277 27.27 -0.08 25.53
CA ARG A 277 27.38 1.12 24.69
C ARG A 277 26.45 2.23 25.21
N PRO A 278 26.70 2.72 26.44
CA PRO A 278 25.69 3.44 27.21
C PRO A 278 25.50 4.90 26.78
N ALA A 279 26.32 5.45 25.89
CA ALA A 279 26.21 6.85 25.48
C ALA A 279 25.38 7.00 24.21
N CYS A 280 24.36 7.83 24.24
CA CYS A 280 23.58 8.22 23.07
C CYS A 280 24.22 9.41 22.37
N PHE A 281 24.74 9.18 21.16
CA PHE A 281 25.40 10.22 20.36
C PHE A 281 24.75 10.32 18.98
N TYR A 282 24.07 11.45 18.72
CA TYR A 282 23.27 11.68 17.51
C TYR A 282 22.27 10.55 17.20
N GLY A 283 21.62 10.02 18.24
CA GLY A 283 20.62 8.97 18.11
C GLY A 283 21.17 7.56 17.92
N ILE A 284 22.48 7.36 18.15
CA ILE A 284 23.16 6.06 18.06
C ILE A 284 23.82 5.75 19.41
N CYS A 285 23.61 4.55 19.93
CA CYS A 285 24.26 4.10 21.16
C CYS A 285 25.70 3.68 20.88
N LYS A 286 26.65 4.38 21.50
CA LYS A 286 28.10 4.20 21.36
C LYS A 286 28.76 3.76 22.66
N ASN A 287 29.83 2.97 22.51
CA ASN A 287 30.70 2.61 23.61
C ASN A 287 31.74 3.71 23.84
N THR A 288 31.72 4.36 25.01
CA THR A 288 32.67 5.41 25.34
C THR A 288 34.08 4.90 25.64
N CYS A 289 34.28 3.58 25.75
CA CYS A 289 35.61 2.98 25.80
C CYS A 289 36.32 2.96 24.44
N GLU A 290 35.59 3.06 23.33
CA GLU A 290 36.19 2.99 21.99
C GLU A 290 37.06 4.23 21.75
N GLY A 291 38.38 4.03 21.74
CA GLY A 291 39.37 5.10 21.56
C GLY A 291 39.68 5.93 22.81
N ALA A 292 39.12 5.59 23.97
CA ALA A 292 39.39 6.34 25.21
C ALA A 292 40.66 5.89 25.96
N CYS A 293 41.00 4.60 25.89
CA CYS A 293 42.16 4.05 26.57
C CYS A 293 43.33 3.80 25.61
N GLY A 294 44.54 3.84 26.17
CA GLY A 294 45.79 3.58 25.46
C GLY A 294 45.92 2.12 25.02
N VAL A 295 46.93 1.86 24.19
CA VAL A 295 47.15 0.51 23.64
C VAL A 295 47.48 -0.48 24.76
N GLY A 296 46.73 -1.58 24.84
CA GLY A 296 46.93 -2.64 25.84
C GLY A 296 46.35 -2.35 27.23
N ALA A 297 45.56 -1.28 27.39
CA ALA A 297 44.84 -1.00 28.64
C ALA A 297 43.46 -1.67 28.66
N ASP A 298 43.03 -2.09 29.85
CA ASP A 298 41.65 -2.49 30.13
C ASP A 298 40.78 -1.25 30.27
N CYS A 299 39.60 -1.25 29.63
CA CYS A 299 38.61 -0.19 29.78
C CYS A 299 37.36 -0.71 30.48
N ASN A 300 37.00 -0.08 31.60
CA ASN A 300 35.75 -0.32 32.31
C ASN A 300 34.93 0.96 32.41
N LEU A 301 33.61 0.84 32.24
CA LEU A 301 32.71 1.99 32.29
C LEU A 301 32.26 2.26 33.72
N ARG A 302 32.41 3.50 34.18
CA ARG A 302 31.72 4.03 35.38
C ARG A 302 30.68 5.06 34.93
N GLY A 303 29.46 4.59 34.72
CA GLY A 303 28.42 5.38 34.02
C GLY A 303 28.80 5.57 32.56
N LEU A 304 28.93 6.82 32.11
CA LEU A 304 29.41 7.16 30.77
C LEU A 304 30.93 7.38 30.71
N THR A 305 31.60 7.41 31.86
CA THR A 305 33.02 7.75 31.93
C THR A 305 33.87 6.49 31.76
N PRO A 306 34.77 6.44 30.76
CA PRO A 306 35.73 5.35 30.61
C PRO A 306 36.80 5.44 31.71
N VAL A 307 37.05 4.32 32.38
CA VAL A 307 38.13 4.15 33.37
C VAL A 307 39.14 3.18 32.79
N CYS A 308 40.34 3.70 32.51
CA CYS A 308 41.44 2.96 31.91
C CYS A 308 42.40 2.47 33.01
N SER A 309 42.79 1.20 32.93
CA SER A 309 43.78 0.59 33.83
C SER A 309 44.66 -0.39 33.08
N CYS A 310 45.93 -0.54 33.48
CA CYS A 310 46.75 -1.60 32.92
C CYS A 310 46.31 -2.97 33.47
N PRO A 311 46.25 -4.01 32.61
CA PRO A 311 46.00 -5.38 33.04
C PRO A 311 47.05 -5.86 34.06
N ARG A 312 46.78 -7.00 34.71
CA ARG A 312 47.76 -7.62 35.62
C ARG A 312 49.09 -7.88 34.89
N ASP A 313 50.19 -7.64 35.59
CA ASP A 313 51.58 -7.80 35.10
C ASP A 313 52.00 -6.82 33.99
N MET A 314 51.21 -5.76 33.77
CA MET A 314 51.54 -4.63 32.91
C MET A 314 51.66 -3.32 33.71
N THR A 315 52.47 -2.40 33.21
CA THR A 315 52.70 -1.06 33.79
C THR A 315 52.75 0.00 32.69
N GLY A 316 52.80 1.28 33.08
CA GLY A 316 52.77 2.43 32.17
C GLY A 316 51.54 3.31 32.38
N ASP A 317 51.29 4.20 31.42
CA ASP A 317 50.14 5.09 31.43
C ASP A 317 48.94 4.43 30.71
N PRO A 318 47.83 4.13 31.41
CA PRO A 318 46.65 3.50 30.81
C PRO A 318 45.97 4.30 29.69
N PHE A 319 46.23 5.60 29.57
CA PHE A 319 45.69 6.45 28.50
C PHE A 319 46.63 6.52 27.29
N VAL A 320 47.89 6.11 27.44
CA VAL A 320 48.88 6.11 26.34
C VAL A 320 49.19 4.69 25.89
N ARG A 321 49.80 3.88 26.77
CA ARG A 321 50.21 2.51 26.47
C ARG A 321 50.58 1.76 27.74
N CYS A 322 49.99 0.58 27.91
CA CYS A 322 50.46 -0.41 28.87
C CYS A 322 51.53 -1.29 28.22
N ARG A 323 52.60 -1.58 28.96
CA ARG A 323 53.69 -2.48 28.56
C ARG A 323 53.95 -3.51 29.66
N PRO A 324 54.54 -4.67 29.33
CA PRO A 324 54.94 -5.63 30.35
C PRO A 324 55.82 -4.98 31.42
N PHE A 325 55.64 -5.40 32.66
CA PHE A 325 56.50 -5.01 33.77
C PHE A 325 57.94 -5.46 33.51
N THR A 326 58.89 -4.58 33.79
CA THR A 326 60.33 -4.81 33.71
C THR A 326 60.96 -4.52 35.07
N LYS A 327 62.14 -5.09 35.33
CA LYS A 327 62.83 -4.91 36.62
C LYS A 327 63.13 -3.44 36.91
N GLU A 328 63.33 -2.64 35.87
CA GLU A 328 63.57 -1.21 35.94
C GLU A 328 62.38 -0.45 36.54
N ASP A 329 61.16 -0.94 36.32
CA ASP A 329 59.92 -0.31 36.82
C ASP A 329 59.80 -0.37 38.35
N LEU A 330 60.57 -1.25 39.02
CA LEU A 330 60.67 -1.25 40.48
C LEU A 330 61.21 0.07 41.03
N CYS A 331 61.99 0.80 40.23
CA CYS A 331 62.69 2.02 40.60
C CYS A 331 62.12 3.28 39.94
N ASP A 332 60.94 3.19 39.30
CA ASP A 332 60.28 4.33 38.65
C ASP A 332 58.79 4.44 39.07
N PRO A 333 58.39 5.49 39.80
CA PRO A 333 59.26 6.54 40.36
C PRO A 333 60.15 5.98 41.47
N ASN A 334 61.30 6.62 41.71
CA ASN A 334 62.26 6.16 42.73
C ASN A 334 61.58 6.06 44.11
N PRO A 335 61.43 4.84 44.68
CA PRO A 335 60.76 4.63 45.95
C PRO A 335 61.69 4.87 47.16
N CYS A 336 62.97 5.13 46.93
CA CYS A 336 63.97 5.32 47.97
C CYS A 336 63.94 6.73 48.55
N GLY A 337 64.49 6.87 49.76
CA GLY A 337 64.63 8.15 50.44
C GLY A 337 65.54 9.13 49.70
N THR A 338 65.53 10.39 50.13
CA THR A 338 66.42 11.41 49.55
C THR A 338 67.90 11.03 49.71
N ASN A 339 68.71 11.33 48.68
CA ASN A 339 70.11 10.93 48.53
C ASN A 339 70.36 9.41 48.52
N ALA A 340 69.33 8.62 48.23
CA ALA A 340 69.46 7.20 47.95
C ALA A 340 69.19 6.89 46.47
N ILE A 341 69.89 5.88 45.96
CA ILE A 341 69.69 5.32 44.63
C ILE A 341 68.92 4.01 44.75
N CYS A 342 67.92 3.83 43.87
CA CYS A 342 67.22 2.58 43.70
C CYS A 342 67.94 1.71 42.66
N VAL A 343 68.11 0.43 42.98
CA VAL A 343 68.54 -0.59 42.02
C VAL A 343 67.52 -1.74 42.01
N PRO A 344 67.18 -2.31 40.84
CA PRO A 344 66.33 -3.49 40.77
C PRO A 344 66.99 -4.67 41.49
N GLY A 345 66.26 -5.31 42.40
CA GLY A 345 66.76 -6.45 43.17
C GLY A 345 65.67 -7.45 43.51
N HIS A 346 65.96 -8.30 44.48
CA HIS A 346 65.05 -9.36 44.92
C HIS A 346 65.10 -9.52 46.44
N ASP A 347 64.06 -10.15 46.98
CA ASP A 347 63.96 -10.55 48.37
C ASP A 347 64.62 -11.85 48.74
N ASN A 348 64.76 -12.10 50.04
CA ASN A 348 65.37 -13.33 50.53
C ASN A 348 64.51 -14.56 50.14
N THR A 349 63.30 -14.33 49.61
CA THR A 349 62.40 -15.35 49.05
C THR A 349 62.46 -15.42 47.52
N GLY A 350 63.26 -14.57 46.87
CA GLY A 350 63.42 -14.48 45.42
C GLY A 350 62.40 -13.59 44.69
N ARG A 351 61.52 -12.87 45.40
CA ARG A 351 60.56 -11.94 44.78
C ARG A 351 61.23 -10.62 44.41
N GLU A 352 60.91 -10.10 43.23
CA GLU A 352 61.47 -8.82 42.76
C GLU A 352 61.04 -7.65 43.68
N ARG A 353 62.00 -6.81 44.06
CA ARG A 353 61.78 -5.63 44.90
C ARG A 353 62.80 -4.53 44.60
N PRO A 354 62.44 -3.25 44.79
CA PRO A 354 63.44 -2.18 44.78
C PRO A 354 64.41 -2.34 45.95
N VAL A 355 65.70 -2.14 45.68
CA VAL A 355 66.74 -2.10 46.71
C VAL A 355 67.32 -0.70 46.77
N CYS A 356 67.24 -0.09 47.94
CA CYS A 356 67.72 1.27 48.17
C CYS A 356 69.11 1.26 48.80
N ASN A 357 70.04 1.98 48.18
CA ASN A 357 71.39 2.19 48.69
C ASN A 357 71.66 3.70 48.82
N CYS A 358 72.39 4.12 49.86
CA CYS A 358 72.83 5.51 49.91
C CYS A 358 73.79 5.80 48.74
N LEU A 359 73.66 6.99 48.15
CA LEU A 359 74.63 7.46 47.16
C LEU A 359 76.04 7.48 47.77
N PRO A 360 77.10 7.36 46.95
CA PRO A 360 78.47 7.50 47.42
C PRO A 360 78.66 8.76 48.27
N GLY A 361 79.31 8.62 49.42
CA GLY A 361 79.52 9.72 50.38
C GLY A 361 78.36 9.98 51.34
N HIS A 362 77.30 9.17 51.32
CA HIS A 362 76.18 9.27 52.24
C HIS A 362 76.01 7.99 53.07
N THR A 363 75.50 8.14 54.29
CA THR A 363 75.17 7.05 55.23
C THR A 363 73.81 7.29 55.88
N GLY A 364 73.21 6.26 56.48
CA GLY A 364 71.89 6.36 57.11
C GLY A 364 70.95 5.27 56.63
N ASN A 365 69.64 5.55 56.64
CA ASN A 365 68.62 4.62 56.19
C ASN A 365 68.20 4.96 54.74
N PRO A 366 68.55 4.12 53.74
CA PRO A 366 68.23 4.37 52.34
C PRO A 366 66.73 4.43 52.00
N LEU A 367 65.85 3.91 52.86
CA LEU A 367 64.39 3.95 52.64
C LEU A 367 63.76 5.27 53.08
N SER A 368 64.38 6.00 54.01
CA SER A 368 63.83 7.25 54.53
C SER A 368 64.65 8.46 54.08
N HIS A 369 65.92 8.50 54.44
CA HIS A 369 66.84 9.60 54.11
C HIS A 369 68.28 9.17 54.36
N CYS A 370 69.15 9.40 53.38
CA CYS A 370 70.60 9.28 53.53
C CYS A 370 71.23 10.66 53.80
N SER A 371 72.00 10.75 54.88
CA SER A 371 72.74 11.95 55.26
C SER A 371 74.16 11.89 54.73
N ARG A 372 74.80 13.04 54.50
CA ARG A 372 76.22 13.09 54.16
C ARG A 372 77.03 12.35 55.25
N GLY A 373 77.91 11.44 54.84
CA GLY A 373 78.81 10.73 55.73
C GLY A 373 79.83 11.67 56.39
N GLU A 374 80.49 11.19 57.44
CA GLU A 374 81.46 11.97 58.21
C GLU A 374 82.74 12.27 57.40
N CYS A 375 83.08 11.40 56.45
CA CYS A 375 84.28 11.49 55.63
C CYS A 375 84.03 10.96 54.21
N LEU A 376 84.70 11.53 53.21
CA LEU A 376 84.85 10.94 51.86
C LEU A 376 86.21 10.28 51.67
N SER A 377 87.21 10.71 52.44
CA SER A 377 88.59 10.21 52.39
C SER A 377 89.22 10.17 53.78
N ASN A 378 90.32 9.43 53.92
CA ASN A 378 91.05 9.32 55.19
C ASN A 378 91.48 10.68 55.76
N ASN A 379 91.80 11.65 54.91
CA ASN A 379 92.25 12.99 55.32
C ASN A 379 91.18 13.80 56.06
N GLU A 380 89.91 13.43 55.95
CA GLU A 380 88.80 14.06 56.69
C GLU A 380 88.64 13.47 58.09
N CYS A 381 89.32 12.37 58.40
CA CYS A 381 89.32 11.74 59.72
C CYS A 381 90.58 12.13 60.52
N PRO A 382 90.50 12.13 61.86
CA PRO A 382 91.70 12.21 62.71
C PRO A 382 92.69 11.07 62.41
N ASP A 383 93.99 11.28 62.62
CA ASP A 383 95.07 10.32 62.29
C ASP A 383 94.91 8.90 62.87
N HIS A 384 94.19 8.79 64.00
CA HIS A 384 93.90 7.53 64.69
C HIS A 384 92.62 6.83 64.19
N ARG A 385 91.96 7.36 63.16
CA ARG A 385 90.73 6.81 62.55
C ARG A 385 90.89 6.74 61.05
N ALA A 386 90.27 5.74 60.42
CA ALA A 386 90.24 5.60 58.98
C ALA A 386 88.83 5.90 58.46
N CYS A 387 88.76 6.44 57.24
CA CYS A 387 87.48 6.61 56.55
C CYS A 387 87.07 5.27 55.94
N ILE A 388 86.12 4.59 56.57
CA ILE A 388 85.61 3.29 56.13
C ILE A 388 84.08 3.40 56.05
N ASN A 389 83.51 3.10 54.89
CA ASN A 389 82.07 3.25 54.61
C ASN A 389 81.54 4.66 54.97
N TYR A 390 82.33 5.69 54.67
CA TYR A 390 82.02 7.11 54.92
C TYR A 390 81.82 7.48 56.40
N GLN A 391 82.36 6.67 57.32
CA GLN A 391 82.43 6.95 58.74
C GLN A 391 83.89 6.92 59.22
N CYS A 392 84.24 7.80 60.17
CA CYS A 392 85.56 7.79 60.77
C CYS A 392 85.62 6.75 61.89
N ILE A 393 86.08 5.54 61.56
CA ILE A 393 86.17 4.41 62.49
C ILE A 393 87.62 4.10 62.86
N ASP A 394 87.82 3.51 64.04
CA ASP A 394 89.15 3.02 64.43
C ASP A 394 89.58 1.86 63.49
N PRO A 395 90.70 2.00 62.75
CA PRO A 395 91.16 0.96 61.83
C PRO A 395 91.49 -0.35 62.55
N CYS A 396 91.72 -0.36 63.86
CA CYS A 396 92.06 -1.55 64.63
C CYS A 396 90.91 -2.54 64.84
N ILE A 397 89.65 -2.13 64.65
CA ILE A 397 88.48 -2.98 64.90
C ILE A 397 88.49 -4.17 63.93
N GLY A 398 88.71 -5.38 64.47
CA GLY A 398 88.61 -6.65 63.75
C GLY A 398 89.70 -6.89 62.69
N LYS A 399 90.82 -6.15 62.73
CA LYS A 399 91.92 -6.29 61.76
C LYS A 399 93.10 -7.13 62.24
N CYS A 400 93.43 -7.09 63.53
CA CYS A 400 94.53 -7.87 64.10
C CYS A 400 94.06 -9.23 64.63
N ALA A 401 94.97 -10.20 64.66
CA ALA A 401 94.69 -11.53 65.21
C ALA A 401 94.33 -11.47 66.71
N THR A 402 93.57 -12.46 67.17
CA THR A 402 93.28 -12.64 68.59
C THR A 402 94.59 -12.77 69.39
N GLY A 403 94.81 -11.86 70.34
CA GLY A 403 96.03 -11.79 71.16
C GLY A 403 97.15 -10.89 70.61
N ALA A 404 96.99 -10.29 69.42
CA ALA A 404 97.87 -9.24 68.92
C ALA A 404 97.47 -7.86 69.48
N SER A 405 98.45 -6.97 69.71
CA SER A 405 98.18 -5.56 69.99
C SER A 405 97.98 -4.79 68.68
N CYS A 406 97.11 -3.79 68.69
CA CYS A 406 96.89 -2.90 67.55
C CYS A 406 97.14 -1.45 67.93
N GLU A 407 97.89 -0.75 67.08
CA GLU A 407 98.06 0.71 67.13
C GLU A 407 97.60 1.33 65.80
N PRO A 408 96.69 2.31 65.80
CA PRO A 408 96.34 3.03 64.59
C PRO A 408 97.48 3.98 64.21
N LYS A 409 97.97 3.89 62.97
CA LYS A 409 99.01 4.77 62.44
C LYS A 409 98.70 5.16 61.00
N ALA A 410 98.57 6.47 60.74
CA ALA A 410 98.25 7.02 59.42
C ALA A 410 97.02 6.34 58.79
N HIS A 411 95.92 6.26 59.54
CA HIS A 411 94.66 5.62 59.11
C HIS A 411 94.76 4.10 58.84
N LEU A 412 95.85 3.43 59.24
CA LEU A 412 96.04 1.98 59.09
C LEU A 412 96.16 1.29 60.44
N ALA A 413 95.70 0.04 60.51
CA ALA A 413 95.91 -0.82 61.66
C ALA A 413 97.32 -1.39 61.63
N VAL A 414 98.14 -1.09 62.64
CA VAL A 414 99.46 -1.68 62.79
C VAL A 414 99.39 -2.74 63.89
N CYS A 415 99.35 -4.01 63.48
CA CYS A 415 99.30 -5.15 64.38
C CYS A 415 100.70 -5.58 64.80
N ARG A 416 100.90 -5.84 66.10
CA ARG A 416 102.16 -6.37 66.64
C ARG A 416 101.88 -7.50 67.64
N CYS A 417 102.78 -8.47 67.71
CA CYS A 417 102.72 -9.45 68.78
C CYS A 417 103.26 -8.82 70.08
N PRO A 418 102.54 -8.99 71.22
CA PRO A 418 103.02 -8.52 72.52
C PRO A 418 104.37 -9.14 72.90
N ALA A 419 105.11 -8.48 73.79
CA ALA A 419 106.43 -8.95 74.25
C ALA A 419 106.37 -10.39 74.80
N GLY A 420 107.30 -11.25 74.36
CA GLY A 420 107.31 -12.68 74.70
C GLY A 420 106.47 -13.58 73.77
N GLN A 421 105.90 -13.01 72.71
CA GLN A 421 105.22 -13.75 71.65
C GLN A 421 105.85 -13.47 70.27
N SER A 422 105.82 -14.46 69.38
CA SER A 422 106.21 -14.34 67.98
C SER A 422 105.19 -15.02 67.07
N GLY A 423 105.15 -14.62 65.81
CA GLY A 423 104.15 -15.05 64.84
C GLY A 423 103.78 -13.92 63.89
N ASP A 424 102.73 -14.13 63.11
CA ASP A 424 102.14 -13.11 62.26
C ASP A 424 101.00 -12.43 63.03
N ALA A 425 101.13 -11.12 63.29
CA ALA A 425 100.17 -10.36 64.09
C ALA A 425 98.79 -10.18 63.40
N LEU A 426 98.66 -10.52 62.11
CA LEU A 426 97.39 -10.57 61.39
C LEU A 426 96.73 -11.96 61.44
N VAL A 427 97.51 -13.01 61.73
CA VAL A 427 97.03 -14.40 61.71
C VAL A 427 96.96 -15.02 63.12
N SER A 428 98.06 -14.99 63.88
CA SER A 428 98.14 -15.49 65.27
C SER A 428 99.50 -15.19 65.89
N CYS A 429 99.52 -14.72 67.15
CA CYS A 429 100.71 -14.60 67.98
C CYS A 429 100.83 -15.78 68.97
N ARG A 430 102.03 -16.36 69.11
CA ARG A 430 102.29 -17.52 69.99
C ARG A 430 103.49 -17.26 70.90
N GLN A 431 103.51 -17.81 72.12
CA GLN A 431 104.64 -17.61 73.05
C GLN A 431 105.98 -18.15 72.52
N THR A 432 107.06 -17.39 72.69
CA THR A 432 108.42 -17.81 72.35
C THR A 432 109.00 -18.72 73.43
N ARG A 433 109.42 -19.95 73.08
CA ARG A 433 110.10 -20.87 74.01
C ARG A 433 111.53 -20.37 74.26
N THR A 434 111.84 -19.93 75.48
CA THR A 434 113.22 -19.65 75.91
C THR A 434 113.89 -20.94 76.38
N PHE A 435 114.96 -21.38 75.70
CA PHE A 435 115.85 -22.43 76.22
C PHE A 435 116.92 -21.79 77.13
N PRO A 436 117.14 -22.29 78.36
CA PRO A 436 118.21 -21.76 79.21
C PRO A 436 119.59 -22.14 78.66
N VAL A 437 120.47 -21.13 78.53
CA VAL A 437 121.88 -21.28 78.13
C VAL A 437 122.66 -21.84 79.33
N ALA A 438 123.20 -23.06 79.21
CA ALA A 438 124.06 -23.65 80.22
C ALA A 438 125.43 -22.92 80.26
N LYS A 439 125.80 -22.39 81.43
CA LYS A 439 127.17 -21.91 81.72
C LYS A 439 128.05 -23.11 82.05
N TYR A 440 129.17 -23.27 81.35
CA TYR A 440 130.25 -24.18 81.74
C TYR A 440 131.10 -23.53 82.84
N HIS A 441 131.37 -24.28 83.92
CA HIS A 441 132.44 -24.04 84.89
C HIS A 441 133.29 -25.30 84.98
#